data_AF-A0A087SVC3-F1
#
_entry.id   AF-A0A087SVC3-F1
#
_cell.length_a   1.000
_cell.length_b   1.000
_cell.length_c   1.000
_cell.angle_alpha   90.00
_cell.angle_beta   90.00
_cell.angle_gamma   90.00
#
_symmetry.space_group_name_H-M   'P 1'
#
loop_
_entity.id
_entity.type
_entity.pdbx_description
1 polymer ?
#
loop_
_entity_poly.entity_id
_entity_poly.type
_entity_poly.pdbx_seq_one_letter_code
_entity_poly.pdbx_strand_id
1 'polypeptide(L)'
;MSLEIILKTLADGLFFTPKALIKDAAGVMDFFIFAVSLVFLCWMPQKVPPQSGAQVLMILRCVRPLRIFSLVPHMRKVVYELCRGFKEILLVSVLLIVLMFVFACYGVHMFGGRLARCNDPDIKEREQCVGVFMRKIFITKMKLQPGENESYPAMLVPRVWANPRRFNFDNIGNAMLALFEVLSFKGWLDIRDVLLQRLGTAHAIYIHIFVFLGCMIGLTLFVGVVIANYSENKGTALLTVDQRRWCDLKKRLKIAQPLHLPPRPDSHKFRAFIYDITQNIYFKRFIAGLVLANSSLLCVSWKSDEDHTIPLATCSAAFTLLFTIEVIMKAIAFTPRGYWQSR
;
A
#
# COMPACT_ATOMS: atom_id res chain seq x y z
N MET A 1 -15.65 -19.61 22.28
CA MET A 1 -15.98 -20.35 21.05
C MET A 1 -16.93 -21.50 21.34
N SER A 2 -16.52 -22.55 22.07
CA SER A 2 -17.38 -23.72 22.33
C SER A 2 -18.71 -23.33 22.99
N LEU A 3 -18.66 -22.60 24.11
CA LEU A 3 -19.87 -22.13 24.81
C LEU A 3 -20.78 -21.27 23.91
N GLU A 4 -20.19 -20.34 23.17
CA GLU A 4 -20.92 -19.46 22.26
C GLU A 4 -21.61 -20.21 21.12
N ILE A 5 -20.93 -21.18 20.50
CA ILE A 5 -21.50 -22.00 19.43
C ILE A 5 -22.63 -22.85 20.00
N ILE A 6 -22.42 -23.49 21.15
CA ILE A 6 -23.45 -24.28 21.84
C ILE A 6 -24.69 -23.42 22.13
N LEU A 7 -24.51 -22.25 22.73
CA LEU A 7 -25.59 -21.30 23.02
C LEU A 7 -26.33 -20.89 21.74
N LYS A 8 -25.62 -20.54 20.67
CA LYS A 8 -26.23 -20.18 19.37
C LYS A 8 -26.98 -21.36 18.75
N THR A 9 -26.43 -22.57 18.81
CA THR A 9 -27.10 -23.77 18.27
C THR A 9 -28.36 -24.14 19.04
N LEU A 10 -28.37 -23.95 20.36
CA LEU A 10 -29.54 -24.20 21.20
C LEU A 10 -30.63 -23.13 21.01
N ALA A 11 -30.23 -21.86 20.88
CA ALA A 11 -31.17 -20.75 20.73
C ALA A 11 -31.77 -20.66 19.33
N ASP A 12 -30.91 -20.72 18.29
CA ASP A 12 -31.32 -20.42 16.93
C ASP A 12 -31.38 -21.67 16.03
N GLY A 13 -30.89 -22.84 16.46
CA GLY A 13 -30.79 -24.04 15.63
C GLY A 13 -29.57 -24.06 14.69
N LEU A 14 -29.20 -25.25 14.20
CA LEU A 14 -27.96 -25.45 13.43
C LEU A 14 -28.12 -25.16 11.92
N PHE A 15 -29.19 -25.66 11.27
CA PHE A 15 -29.40 -25.57 9.81
C PHE A 15 -30.80 -25.12 9.39
N PHE A 16 -31.86 -25.73 9.94
CA PHE A 16 -33.23 -25.60 9.41
C PHE A 16 -34.07 -24.49 10.05
N THR A 17 -33.45 -23.35 10.32
CA THR A 17 -34.11 -22.19 10.94
C THR A 17 -33.72 -20.89 10.22
N PRO A 18 -34.60 -19.87 10.22
CA PRO A 18 -34.33 -18.62 9.49
C PRO A 18 -33.11 -17.85 10.02
N LYS A 19 -32.72 -18.10 11.28
CA LYS A 19 -31.55 -17.54 11.98
C LYS A 19 -30.48 -18.59 12.30
N ALA A 20 -30.47 -19.72 11.60
CA ALA A 20 -29.53 -20.81 11.84
C ALA A 20 -28.07 -20.33 11.87
N LEU A 21 -27.25 -21.00 12.70
CA LEU A 21 -25.82 -20.72 12.79
C LEU A 21 -25.13 -20.90 11.43
N ILE A 22 -25.43 -21.99 10.70
CA ILE A 22 -24.82 -22.31 9.40
C ILE A 22 -25.82 -21.99 8.28
N LYS A 23 -26.14 -20.71 8.14
CA LYS A 23 -26.95 -20.18 7.02
C LYS A 23 -26.10 -19.55 5.93
N ASP A 24 -25.15 -18.71 6.35
CA ASP A 24 -24.31 -17.91 5.46
C ASP A 24 -22.84 -18.36 5.53
N ALA A 25 -22.04 -17.95 4.54
CA ALA A 25 -20.60 -18.23 4.51
C ALA A 25 -19.85 -17.79 5.79
N ALA A 26 -20.32 -16.73 6.46
CA ALA A 26 -19.77 -16.27 7.73
C ALA A 26 -19.97 -17.31 8.87
N GLY A 27 -21.12 -17.98 8.90
CA GLY A 27 -21.42 -19.05 9.86
C GLY A 27 -20.60 -20.30 9.60
N VAL A 28 -20.41 -20.67 8.33
CA VAL A 28 -19.52 -21.76 7.91
C VAL A 28 -18.07 -21.48 8.35
N MET A 29 -17.58 -20.25 8.16
CA MET A 29 -16.25 -19.83 8.58
C MET A 29 -16.08 -19.89 10.11
N ASP A 30 -17.07 -19.43 10.89
CA ASP A 30 -17.03 -19.50 12.35
C ASP A 30 -16.98 -20.95 12.85
N PHE A 31 -17.77 -21.84 12.25
CA PHE A 31 -17.74 -23.27 12.56
C PHE A 31 -16.41 -23.92 12.15
N PHE A 32 -15.86 -23.57 11.00
CA PHE A 32 -14.56 -24.04 10.54
C PHE A 32 -13.42 -23.63 11.48
N ILE A 33 -13.37 -22.36 11.91
CA ILE A 33 -12.36 -21.86 12.85
C ILE A 33 -12.47 -22.60 14.20
N PHE A 34 -13.69 -22.88 14.64
CA PHE A 34 -13.94 -23.68 15.84
C PHE A 34 -13.44 -25.11 15.67
N ALA A 35 -13.79 -25.79 14.57
CA ALA A 35 -13.37 -27.16 14.30
C ALA A 35 -11.83 -27.30 14.24
N VAL A 36 -11.15 -26.41 13.51
CA VAL A 36 -9.67 -26.39 13.45
C VAL A 36 -9.05 -26.15 14.83
N SER A 37 -9.60 -25.21 15.60
CA SER A 37 -9.11 -24.92 16.96
C SER A 37 -9.35 -26.09 17.92
N LEU A 38 -10.45 -26.82 17.77
CA LEU A 38 -10.79 -27.99 18.57
C LEU A 38 -9.85 -29.17 18.25
N VAL A 39 -9.68 -29.49 16.97
CA VAL A 39 -8.75 -30.54 16.52
C VAL A 39 -7.33 -30.27 16.99
N PHE A 40 -6.87 -29.01 16.91
CA PHE A 40 -5.55 -28.62 17.41
C PHE A 40 -5.43 -28.80 18.93
N LEU A 41 -6.48 -28.45 19.69
CA LEU A 41 -6.50 -28.62 21.15
C LEU A 41 -6.48 -30.10 21.55
N CYS A 42 -7.24 -30.95 20.86
CA CYS A 42 -7.31 -32.38 21.14
C CYS A 42 -6.02 -33.11 20.76
N TRP A 43 -5.38 -32.73 19.64
CA TRP A 43 -4.17 -33.40 19.18
C TRP A 43 -2.89 -32.90 19.87
N MET A 44 -2.83 -31.61 20.25
CA MET A 44 -1.71 -30.96 20.95
C MET A 44 -0.31 -31.49 20.57
N PRO A 45 0.11 -31.37 19.29
CA PRO A 45 1.36 -31.96 18.82
C PRO A 45 2.58 -31.27 19.45
N GLN A 46 3.47 -32.06 20.08
CA GLN A 46 4.70 -31.55 20.70
C GLN A 46 5.84 -31.28 19.70
N LYS A 47 5.87 -32.01 18.58
CA LYS A 47 6.84 -31.80 17.49
C LYS A 47 6.09 -31.51 16.20
N VAL A 48 6.40 -30.38 15.57
CA VAL A 48 5.77 -29.95 14.31
C VAL A 48 6.84 -29.84 13.23
N PRO A 49 7.08 -30.92 12.46
CA PRO A 49 8.05 -30.89 11.37
C PRO A 49 7.57 -29.98 10.22
N PRO A 50 8.50 -29.38 9.44
CA PRO A 50 8.14 -28.59 8.27
C PRO A 50 7.46 -29.47 7.21
N GLN A 51 6.54 -28.88 6.46
CA GLN A 51 5.70 -29.52 5.43
C GLN A 51 4.82 -30.68 5.95
N SER A 52 4.49 -30.69 7.25
CA SER A 52 3.62 -31.70 7.86
C SER A 52 2.18 -31.24 8.03
N GLY A 53 1.24 -32.19 8.19
CA GLY A 53 -0.16 -31.88 8.49
C GLY A 53 -0.35 -31.10 9.79
N ALA A 54 0.51 -31.33 10.80
CA ALA A 54 0.52 -30.54 12.03
C ALA A 54 0.87 -29.06 11.76
N GLN A 55 1.80 -28.79 10.84
CA GLN A 55 2.11 -27.43 10.40
C GLN A 55 0.93 -26.80 9.66
N VAL A 56 0.23 -27.56 8.79
CA VAL A 56 -0.98 -27.08 8.10
C VAL A 56 -2.06 -26.69 9.11
N LEU A 57 -2.31 -27.50 10.14
CA LEU A 57 -3.25 -27.14 11.21
C LEU A 57 -2.84 -25.88 11.96
N MET A 58 -1.55 -25.68 12.22
CA MET A 58 -1.05 -24.43 12.80
C MET A 58 -1.29 -23.22 11.89
N ILE A 59 -1.09 -23.37 10.57
CA ILE A 59 -1.38 -22.31 9.58
C ILE A 59 -2.88 -22.01 9.53
N LEU A 60 -3.74 -23.04 9.50
CA LEU A 60 -5.19 -22.86 9.51
C LEU A 60 -5.69 -22.20 10.80
N ARG A 61 -5.03 -22.44 11.95
CA ARG A 61 -5.34 -21.74 13.20
C ARG A 61 -5.09 -20.23 13.10
N CYS A 62 -4.15 -19.78 12.26
CA CYS A 62 -3.89 -18.35 12.03
C CYS A 62 -5.07 -17.63 11.34
N VAL A 63 -6.08 -18.35 10.84
CA VAL A 63 -7.31 -17.78 10.25
C VAL A 63 -8.24 -17.17 11.30
N ARG A 64 -8.02 -17.42 12.61
CA ARG A 64 -8.85 -16.92 13.72
C ARG A 64 -9.22 -15.42 13.66
N PRO A 65 -8.33 -14.48 13.26
CA PRO A 65 -8.68 -13.07 13.14
C PRO A 65 -9.82 -12.80 12.14
N LEU A 66 -10.05 -13.66 11.14
CA LEU A 66 -11.14 -13.50 10.18
C LEU A 66 -12.53 -13.53 10.85
N ARG A 67 -12.63 -14.06 12.07
CA ARG A 67 -13.84 -13.97 12.89
C ARG A 67 -14.30 -12.53 13.14
N ILE A 68 -13.41 -11.53 13.03
CA ILE A 68 -13.85 -10.13 13.13
C ILE A 68 -14.83 -9.75 12.01
N PHE A 69 -14.74 -10.41 10.85
CA PHE A 69 -15.63 -10.20 9.72
C PHE A 69 -17.04 -10.77 9.96
N SER A 70 -17.17 -11.85 10.75
CA SER A 70 -18.46 -12.39 11.16
C SER A 70 -19.06 -11.63 12.36
N LEU A 71 -18.21 -11.18 13.29
CA LEU A 71 -18.63 -10.49 14.52
C LEU A 71 -19.04 -9.03 14.28
N VAL A 72 -18.34 -8.30 13.41
CA VAL A 72 -18.56 -6.87 13.18
C VAL A 72 -19.44 -6.65 11.94
N PRO A 73 -20.68 -6.13 12.09
CA PRO A 73 -21.63 -6.02 10.97
C PRO A 73 -21.14 -5.08 9.86
N HIS A 74 -20.37 -4.04 10.21
CA HIS A 74 -19.75 -3.14 9.24
C HIS A 74 -18.75 -3.89 8.34
N MET A 75 -17.89 -4.74 8.91
CA MET A 75 -16.89 -5.49 8.14
C MET A 75 -17.55 -6.55 7.25
N ARG A 76 -18.61 -7.20 7.75
CA ARG A 76 -19.42 -8.12 6.94
C ARG A 76 -20.00 -7.43 5.70
N LYS A 77 -20.48 -6.20 5.85
CA LYS A 77 -21.02 -5.41 4.73
C LYS A 77 -19.93 -5.14 3.68
N VAL A 78 -18.71 -4.79 4.10
CA VAL A 78 -17.57 -4.57 3.20
C VAL A 78 -17.25 -5.84 2.39
N VAL A 79 -17.20 -7.01 3.04
CA VAL A 79 -16.93 -8.29 2.36
C VAL A 79 -18.06 -8.63 1.38
N TYR A 80 -19.31 -8.43 1.76
CA TYR A 80 -20.46 -8.68 0.89
C TYR A 80 -20.45 -7.78 -0.35
N GLU A 81 -20.16 -6.49 -0.18
CA GLU A 81 -20.01 -5.54 -1.29
C GLU A 81 -18.87 -5.96 -2.23
N LEU A 82 -17.73 -6.41 -1.70
CA LEU A 82 -16.60 -6.90 -2.50
C LEU A 82 -16.96 -8.18 -3.27
N CYS A 83 -17.57 -9.16 -2.61
CA CYS A 83 -17.93 -10.45 -3.23
C CYS A 83 -19.01 -10.29 -4.30
N ARG A 84 -19.87 -9.28 -4.21
CA ARG A 84 -20.86 -8.99 -5.26
C ARG A 84 -20.22 -8.65 -6.61
N GLY A 85 -18.99 -8.10 -6.60
CA GLY A 85 -18.20 -7.83 -7.81
C GLY A 85 -17.30 -8.97 -8.29
N PHE A 86 -17.36 -10.13 -7.64
CA PHE A 86 -16.40 -11.21 -7.89
C PHE A 86 -16.40 -11.72 -9.33
N LYS A 87 -17.56 -11.77 -10.00
CA LYS A 87 -17.67 -12.23 -11.39
C LYS A 87 -16.81 -11.38 -12.35
N GLU A 88 -16.92 -10.06 -12.26
CA GLU A 88 -16.17 -9.15 -13.13
C GLU A 88 -14.68 -9.15 -12.79
N ILE A 89 -14.34 -9.23 -11.50
CA ILE A 89 -12.96 -9.38 -11.02
C ILE A 89 -12.32 -10.65 -11.59
N LEU A 90 -13.07 -11.76 -11.59
CA LEU A 90 -12.61 -13.03 -12.15
C LEU A 90 -12.40 -12.93 -13.66
N LEU A 91 -13.30 -12.28 -14.40
CA LEU A 91 -13.15 -12.08 -15.86
C LEU A 91 -11.86 -11.34 -16.21
N VAL A 92 -11.56 -10.23 -15.52
CA VAL A 92 -10.32 -9.47 -15.76
C VAL A 92 -9.09 -10.29 -15.34
N SER A 93 -9.19 -11.04 -14.25
CA SER A 93 -8.11 -11.91 -13.78
C SER A 93 -7.81 -13.02 -14.79
N VAL A 94 -8.84 -13.61 -15.41
CA VAL A 94 -8.68 -14.58 -16.51
C VAL A 94 -7.99 -13.94 -17.71
N LEU A 95 -8.37 -12.72 -18.11
CA LEU A 95 -7.69 -11.99 -19.19
C LEU A 95 -6.20 -11.78 -18.90
N LEU A 96 -5.85 -11.39 -17.67
CA LEU A 96 -4.46 -11.24 -17.23
C LEU A 96 -3.70 -12.58 -17.23
N ILE A 97 -4.33 -13.66 -16.77
CA ILE A 97 -3.73 -15.01 -16.80
C ILE A 97 -3.48 -15.47 -18.23
N VAL A 98 -4.42 -15.22 -19.16
CA VAL A 98 -4.25 -15.53 -20.58
C VAL A 98 -3.11 -14.71 -21.19
N LEU A 99 -3.04 -13.41 -20.90
CA LEU A 99 -1.92 -12.57 -21.34
C LEU A 99 -0.58 -13.11 -20.82
N MET A 100 -0.49 -13.42 -19.53
CA MET A 100 0.71 -14.03 -18.94
C MET A 100 1.04 -15.37 -19.61
N PHE A 101 0.04 -16.19 -19.91
CA PHE A 101 0.23 -17.50 -20.54
C PHE A 101 0.82 -17.38 -21.95
N VAL A 102 0.30 -16.46 -22.77
CA VAL A 102 0.84 -16.21 -24.12
C VAL A 102 2.30 -15.76 -24.05
N PHE A 103 2.62 -14.81 -23.17
CA PHE A 103 3.98 -14.32 -22.98
C PHE A 103 4.88 -15.40 -22.38
N ALA A 104 4.40 -16.20 -21.43
CA ALA A 104 5.15 -17.30 -20.84
C ALA A 104 5.49 -18.35 -21.88
N CYS A 105 4.54 -18.75 -22.75
CA CYS A 105 4.81 -19.64 -23.88
C CYS A 105 5.90 -19.07 -24.77
N TYR A 106 5.78 -17.80 -25.18
CA TYR A 106 6.82 -17.15 -25.99
C TYR A 106 8.19 -17.16 -25.29
N GLY A 107 8.22 -16.79 -24.00
CA GLY A 107 9.43 -16.73 -23.20
C GLY A 107 10.10 -18.09 -23.04
N VAL A 108 9.34 -19.17 -22.86
CA VAL A 108 9.90 -20.53 -22.78
C VAL A 108 10.55 -20.96 -24.09
N HIS A 109 9.89 -20.73 -25.22
CA HIS A 109 10.45 -21.11 -26.52
C HIS A 109 11.68 -20.28 -26.90
N MET A 110 11.73 -19.01 -26.51
CA MET A 110 12.83 -18.11 -26.88
C MET A 110 14.01 -18.16 -25.88
N PHE A 111 13.72 -18.29 -24.59
CA PHE A 111 14.71 -18.09 -23.51
C PHE A 111 15.03 -19.37 -22.72
N GLY A 112 14.25 -20.44 -22.90
CA GLY A 112 14.44 -21.71 -22.19
C GLY A 112 15.86 -22.25 -22.34
N GLY A 113 16.53 -22.49 -21.22
CA GLY A 113 17.91 -22.99 -21.15
C GLY A 113 19.00 -21.96 -21.52
N ARG A 114 18.65 -20.74 -21.95
CA ARG A 114 19.61 -19.74 -22.45
C ARG A 114 19.97 -18.65 -21.43
N LEU A 115 19.28 -18.59 -20.30
CA LEU A 115 19.50 -17.59 -19.25
C LEU A 115 20.63 -17.93 -18.28
N ALA A 116 21.06 -19.18 -18.26
CA ALA A 116 22.15 -19.62 -17.40
C ALA A 116 23.46 -18.94 -17.83
N ARG A 117 24.24 -18.50 -16.84
CA ARG A 117 25.56 -17.90 -17.04
C ARG A 117 26.53 -18.33 -15.95
N CYS A 118 27.82 -18.19 -16.23
CA CYS A 118 28.82 -18.29 -15.18
C CYS A 118 28.61 -17.15 -14.16
N ASN A 119 28.82 -17.45 -12.89
CA ASN A 119 28.82 -16.46 -11.82
C ASN A 119 30.05 -15.53 -11.85
N ASP A 120 31.10 -15.91 -12.58
CA ASP A 120 32.29 -15.12 -12.89
C ASP A 120 32.05 -14.29 -14.16
N PRO A 121 32.12 -12.93 -14.11
CA PRO A 121 31.84 -12.07 -15.26
C PRO A 121 32.88 -12.15 -16.39
N ASP A 122 34.10 -12.61 -16.09
CA ASP A 122 35.18 -12.69 -17.08
C ASP A 122 35.01 -13.90 -18.01
N ILE A 123 34.28 -14.93 -17.54
CA ILE A 123 34.06 -16.18 -18.28
C ILE A 123 32.71 -16.15 -19.02
N LYS A 124 32.77 -16.23 -20.34
CA LYS A 124 31.58 -16.22 -21.21
C LYS A 124 31.09 -17.60 -21.61
N GLU A 125 32.02 -18.55 -21.77
CA GLU A 125 31.74 -19.90 -22.25
C GLU A 125 31.50 -20.89 -21.10
N ARG A 126 30.66 -21.89 -21.34
CA ARG A 126 30.29 -22.88 -20.31
C ARG A 126 31.45 -23.80 -19.95
N GLU A 127 32.25 -24.20 -20.93
CA GLU A 127 33.38 -25.13 -20.77
C GLU A 127 34.48 -24.55 -19.86
N GLN A 128 34.66 -23.23 -19.90
CA GLN A 128 35.64 -22.50 -19.11
C GLN A 128 35.13 -22.16 -17.68
N CYS A 129 33.85 -22.40 -17.38
CA CYS A 129 33.25 -22.12 -16.07
C CYS A 129 33.57 -23.21 -15.05
N VAL A 130 34.86 -23.46 -14.82
CA VAL A 130 35.40 -24.46 -13.90
C VAL A 130 36.42 -23.83 -12.94
N GLY A 131 36.58 -24.44 -11.76
CA GLY A 131 37.51 -23.96 -10.72
C GLY A 131 36.88 -22.93 -9.77
N VAL A 132 37.72 -22.05 -9.21
CA VAL A 132 37.34 -21.07 -8.18
C VAL A 132 37.77 -19.67 -8.62
N PHE A 133 37.05 -18.66 -8.14
CA PHE A 133 37.38 -17.25 -8.38
C PHE A 133 37.07 -16.38 -7.16
N MET A 134 37.69 -15.20 -7.10
CA MET A 134 37.43 -14.21 -6.06
C MET A 134 36.18 -13.40 -6.41
N ARG A 135 35.09 -13.64 -5.69
CA ARG A 135 33.84 -12.90 -5.89
C ARG A 135 33.75 -11.72 -4.92
N LYS A 136 33.58 -10.53 -5.47
CA LYS A 136 33.33 -9.30 -4.70
C LYS A 136 32.02 -9.43 -3.91
N ILE A 137 32.07 -9.10 -2.62
CA ILE A 137 30.93 -9.11 -1.71
C ILE A 137 30.30 -7.73 -1.71
N PHE A 138 28.98 -7.67 -1.89
CA PHE A 138 28.24 -6.42 -1.81
C PHE A 138 28.01 -6.04 -0.34
N ILE A 139 28.79 -5.10 0.19
CA ILE A 139 28.60 -4.54 1.54
C ILE A 139 27.39 -3.61 1.55
N THR A 140 27.33 -2.70 0.57
CA THR A 140 26.23 -1.74 0.41
C THR A 140 25.78 -1.69 -1.05
N LYS A 141 24.53 -1.25 -1.27
CA LYS A 141 24.01 -0.99 -2.62
C LYS A 141 24.47 0.36 -3.18
N MET A 142 25.12 1.19 -2.36
CA MET A 142 25.62 2.48 -2.79
C MET A 142 26.94 2.30 -3.56
N LYS A 143 27.17 3.15 -4.55
CA LYS A 143 28.42 3.17 -5.33
C LYS A 143 29.52 3.85 -4.51
N LEU A 144 30.08 3.13 -3.54
CA LEU A 144 31.26 3.57 -2.81
C LEU A 144 32.50 3.20 -3.62
N GLN A 145 33.36 4.17 -3.91
CA GLN A 145 34.69 3.89 -4.44
C GLN A 145 35.61 3.52 -3.27
N PRO A 146 36.45 2.48 -3.42
CA PRO A 146 37.43 2.16 -2.39
C PRO A 146 38.47 3.29 -2.28
N GLY A 147 39.08 3.44 -1.11
CA GLY A 147 40.24 4.33 -0.95
C GLY A 147 41.43 3.88 -1.80
N GLU A 148 42.45 4.73 -1.95
CA GLU A 148 43.59 4.52 -2.86
C GLU A 148 44.33 3.19 -2.68
N ASN A 149 44.30 2.60 -1.47
CA ASN A 149 44.95 1.32 -1.15
C ASN A 149 43.98 0.23 -0.68
N GLU A 150 42.67 0.41 -0.90
CA GLU A 150 41.66 -0.57 -0.50
C GLU A 150 41.11 -1.31 -1.71
N SER A 151 40.82 -2.60 -1.53
CA SER A 151 40.09 -3.39 -2.51
C SER A 151 38.73 -3.78 -1.93
N TYR A 152 37.76 -4.00 -2.81
CA TYR A 152 36.47 -4.51 -2.38
C TYR A 152 36.66 -5.85 -1.67
N PRO A 153 35.98 -6.10 -0.54
CA PRO A 153 36.06 -7.40 0.12
C PRO A 153 35.57 -8.47 -0.84
N ALA A 154 36.38 -9.52 -0.99
CA ALA A 154 36.10 -10.63 -1.88
C ALA A 154 36.30 -11.95 -1.13
N MET A 155 35.57 -12.97 -1.55
CA MET A 155 35.70 -14.33 -1.03
C MET A 155 35.87 -15.32 -2.18
N LEU A 156 36.68 -16.34 -1.95
CA LEU A 156 36.89 -17.43 -2.89
C LEU A 156 35.60 -18.28 -2.98
N VAL A 157 35.01 -18.37 -4.18
CA VAL A 157 33.80 -19.16 -4.43
C VAL A 157 33.99 -20.04 -5.67
N PRO A 158 33.31 -21.20 -5.76
CA PRO A 158 33.36 -22.03 -6.96
C PRO A 158 32.67 -21.32 -8.14
N ARG A 159 33.22 -21.53 -9.33
CA ARG A 159 32.56 -21.15 -10.58
C ARG A 159 31.40 -22.10 -10.83
N VAL A 160 30.22 -21.54 -11.10
CA VAL A 160 28.99 -22.30 -11.31
C VAL A 160 28.22 -21.69 -12.48
N TRP A 161 27.87 -22.53 -13.45
CA TRP A 161 26.97 -22.17 -14.54
C TRP A 161 25.53 -22.38 -14.11
N ALA A 162 24.84 -21.30 -13.76
CA ALA A 162 23.48 -21.37 -13.20
C ALA A 162 22.57 -20.28 -13.73
N ASN A 163 21.27 -20.55 -13.70
CA ASN A 163 20.23 -19.56 -13.93
C ASN A 163 20.19 -18.51 -12.81
N PRO A 164 19.64 -17.31 -13.08
CA PRO A 164 19.24 -16.40 -12.02
C PRO A 164 18.34 -17.12 -11.01
N ARG A 165 18.64 -16.97 -9.71
CA ARG A 165 17.94 -17.72 -8.65
C ARG A 165 16.45 -17.37 -8.54
N ARG A 166 16.06 -16.14 -8.88
CA ARG A 166 14.69 -15.63 -8.70
C ARG A 166 13.76 -16.01 -9.86
N PHE A 167 14.30 -16.11 -11.08
CA PHE A 167 13.49 -16.33 -12.28
C PHE A 167 14.25 -17.15 -13.31
N ASN A 168 13.51 -17.95 -14.06
CA ASN A 168 13.98 -18.62 -15.27
C ASN A 168 12.77 -18.88 -16.18
N PHE A 169 13.04 -19.17 -17.44
CA PHE A 169 12.03 -19.44 -18.46
C PHE A 169 12.17 -20.88 -18.99
N ASP A 170 12.67 -21.81 -18.18
CA ASP A 170 12.91 -23.19 -18.63
C ASP A 170 11.61 -24.01 -18.69
N ASN A 171 10.65 -23.67 -17.83
CA ASN A 171 9.32 -24.31 -17.77
C ASN A 171 8.23 -23.24 -17.78
N ILE A 172 7.05 -23.60 -18.28
CA ILE A 172 5.89 -22.70 -18.34
C ILE A 172 5.51 -22.14 -16.96
N GLY A 173 5.57 -22.96 -15.90
CA GLY A 173 5.26 -22.51 -14.54
C GLY A 173 6.24 -21.47 -14.01
N ASN A 174 7.55 -21.65 -14.27
CA ASN A 174 8.58 -20.69 -13.85
C ASN A 174 8.47 -19.38 -14.65
N ALA A 175 8.17 -19.47 -15.95
CA ALA A 175 7.92 -18.30 -16.79
C ALA A 175 6.67 -17.53 -16.34
N MET A 176 5.57 -18.22 -16.04
CA MET A 176 4.36 -17.62 -15.49
C MET A 176 4.61 -16.94 -14.15
N LEU A 177 5.36 -17.58 -13.24
CA LEU A 177 5.73 -16.98 -11.95
C LEU A 177 6.61 -15.74 -12.14
N ALA A 178 7.60 -15.81 -13.03
CA ALA A 178 8.47 -14.67 -13.34
C ALA A 178 7.67 -13.48 -13.92
N LEU A 179 6.72 -13.75 -14.83
CA LEU A 179 5.86 -12.71 -15.39
C LEU A 179 4.85 -12.16 -14.37
N PHE A 180 4.37 -13.00 -13.44
CA PHE A 180 3.55 -12.56 -12.32
C PHE A 180 4.32 -11.63 -11.37
N GLU A 181 5.60 -11.93 -11.09
CA GLU A 181 6.47 -11.01 -10.34
C GLU A 181 6.64 -9.67 -11.08
N VAL A 182 6.85 -9.71 -12.41
CA VAL A 182 6.96 -8.50 -13.24
C VAL A 182 5.68 -7.67 -13.24
N LEU A 183 4.51 -8.32 -13.21
CA LEU A 183 3.22 -7.65 -13.16
C LEU A 183 3.10 -6.74 -11.91
N SER A 184 3.81 -7.06 -10.82
CA SER A 184 3.88 -6.21 -9.62
C SER A 184 4.79 -4.97 -9.77
N PHE A 185 5.37 -4.74 -10.95
CA PHE A 185 6.40 -3.73 -11.23
C PHE A 185 7.67 -3.86 -10.38
N LYS A 186 7.90 -5.00 -9.72
CA LYS A 186 9.09 -5.26 -8.91
C LYS A 186 10.04 -6.21 -9.63
N GLY A 187 11.34 -5.91 -9.58
CA GLY A 187 12.38 -6.80 -10.13
C GLY A 187 12.37 -6.98 -11.66
N TRP A 188 11.48 -6.32 -12.39
CA TRP A 188 11.38 -6.47 -13.85
C TRP A 188 12.63 -5.97 -14.59
N LEU A 189 13.32 -4.98 -14.02
CA LEU A 189 14.61 -4.50 -14.52
C LEU A 189 15.67 -5.59 -14.48
N ASP A 190 15.66 -6.46 -13.46
CA ASP A 190 16.61 -7.58 -13.37
C ASP A 190 16.39 -8.56 -14.55
N ILE A 191 15.13 -8.83 -14.90
CA ILE A 191 14.78 -9.67 -16.07
C ILE A 191 15.20 -8.98 -17.36
N ARG A 192 14.87 -7.69 -17.52
CA ARG A 192 15.27 -6.89 -18.70
C ARG A 192 16.79 -6.92 -18.90
N ASP A 193 17.55 -6.66 -17.85
CA ASP A 193 19.00 -6.53 -17.92
C ASP A 193 19.68 -7.89 -18.18
N VAL A 194 19.13 -8.97 -17.60
CA VAL A 194 19.60 -10.33 -17.92
C VAL A 194 19.30 -10.71 -19.37
N LEU A 195 18.10 -10.39 -19.88
CA LEU A 195 17.76 -10.63 -21.29
C LEU A 195 18.69 -9.82 -22.22
N LEU A 196 18.94 -8.55 -21.88
CA LEU A 196 19.83 -7.67 -22.63
C LEU A 196 21.27 -8.23 -22.68
N GLN A 197 21.79 -8.67 -21.54
CA GLN A 197 23.16 -9.18 -21.43
C GLN A 197 23.36 -10.56 -22.07
N ARG A 198 22.31 -11.41 -22.09
CA ARG A 198 22.43 -12.81 -22.57
C ARG A 198 22.00 -13.02 -24.01
N LEU A 199 20.96 -12.31 -24.44
CA LEU A 199 20.32 -12.54 -25.74
C LEU A 199 20.37 -11.31 -26.64
N GLY A 200 20.62 -10.12 -26.09
CA GLY A 200 20.74 -8.87 -26.82
C GLY A 200 19.51 -7.97 -26.72
N THR A 201 19.58 -6.82 -27.40
CA THR A 201 18.60 -5.72 -27.33
C THR A 201 17.21 -6.09 -27.82
N ALA A 202 17.11 -6.90 -28.88
CA ALA A 202 15.82 -7.29 -29.45
C ALA A 202 14.94 -8.03 -28.44
N HIS A 203 15.51 -8.90 -27.61
CA HIS A 203 14.77 -9.65 -26.61
C HIS A 203 14.40 -8.83 -25.38
N ALA A 204 15.03 -7.67 -25.16
CA ALA A 204 14.58 -6.72 -24.15
C ALA A 204 13.26 -6.04 -24.55
N ILE A 205 12.92 -5.96 -25.84
CA ILE A 205 11.63 -5.39 -26.29
C ILE A 205 10.45 -6.21 -25.76
N TYR A 206 10.59 -7.54 -25.71
CA TYR A 206 9.58 -8.45 -25.17
C TYR A 206 9.10 -8.03 -23.77
N ILE A 207 10.02 -7.73 -22.85
CA ILE A 207 9.63 -7.37 -21.47
C ILE A 207 8.99 -5.98 -21.39
N HIS A 208 9.42 -5.03 -22.24
CA HIS A 208 8.80 -3.71 -22.29
C HIS A 208 7.36 -3.77 -22.81
N ILE A 209 7.09 -4.59 -23.84
CA ILE A 209 5.73 -4.82 -24.35
C ILE A 209 4.88 -5.48 -23.27
N PHE A 210 5.40 -6.50 -22.58
CA PHE A 210 4.66 -7.15 -21.49
C PHE A 210 4.31 -6.16 -20.37
N VAL A 211 5.27 -5.35 -19.92
CA VAL A 211 5.04 -4.35 -18.87
C VAL A 211 4.01 -3.31 -19.30
N PHE A 212 4.03 -2.89 -20.57
CA PHE A 212 3.02 -1.97 -21.11
C PHE A 212 1.63 -2.62 -21.12
N LEU A 213 1.46 -3.80 -21.71
CA LEU A 213 0.16 -4.47 -21.82
C LEU A 213 -0.36 -4.96 -20.47
N GLY A 214 0.47 -5.64 -19.69
CA GLY A 214 0.08 -6.24 -18.41
C GLY A 214 -0.12 -5.20 -17.33
N CYS A 215 0.84 -4.29 -17.14
CA CYS A 215 0.81 -3.40 -16.00
C CYS A 215 0.08 -2.08 -16.29
N MET A 216 0.28 -1.46 -17.45
CA MET A 216 -0.40 -0.18 -17.76
C MET A 216 -1.85 -0.40 -18.21
N ILE A 217 -2.15 -1.46 -18.97
CA ILE A 217 -3.51 -1.74 -19.42
C ILE A 217 -4.19 -2.77 -18.50
N GLY A 218 -3.56 -3.92 -18.26
CA GLY A 218 -4.17 -5.01 -17.51
C GLY A 218 -4.53 -4.65 -16.06
N LEU A 219 -3.60 -4.08 -15.29
CA LEU A 219 -3.90 -3.66 -13.90
C LEU A 219 -4.86 -2.47 -13.83
N THR A 220 -4.85 -1.57 -14.81
CA THR A 220 -5.79 -0.44 -14.82
C THR A 220 -7.22 -0.89 -15.15
N LEU A 221 -7.39 -1.91 -15.99
CA LEU A 221 -8.69 -2.58 -16.18
C LEU A 221 -9.21 -3.17 -14.87
N PHE A 222 -8.35 -3.81 -14.08
CA PHE A 222 -8.74 -4.33 -12.76
C PHE A 222 -9.23 -3.22 -11.83
N VAL A 223 -8.48 -2.11 -11.76
CA VAL A 223 -8.90 -0.92 -10.98
C VAL A 223 -10.24 -0.36 -11.49
N GLY A 224 -10.42 -0.27 -12.81
CA GLY A 224 -11.66 0.18 -13.43
C GLY A 224 -12.88 -0.65 -13.05
N VAL A 225 -12.76 -1.98 -13.10
CA VAL A 225 -13.84 -2.90 -12.72
C VAL A 225 -14.20 -2.79 -11.24
N VAL A 226 -13.20 -2.71 -10.34
CA VAL A 226 -13.45 -2.55 -8.91
C VAL A 226 -14.19 -1.23 -8.61
N ILE A 227 -13.79 -0.13 -9.27
CA ILE A 227 -14.46 1.17 -9.10
C ILE A 227 -15.90 1.13 -9.65
N ALA A 228 -16.12 0.50 -10.81
CA ALA A 228 -17.45 0.34 -11.39
C ALA A 228 -18.38 -0.44 -10.45
N ASN A 229 -17.92 -1.59 -9.94
CA ASN A 229 -18.68 -2.38 -8.98
C ASN A 229 -18.93 -1.64 -7.66
N TYR A 230 -17.96 -0.89 -7.16
CA TYR A 230 -18.14 -0.07 -5.98
C TYR A 230 -19.19 1.04 -6.17
N SER A 231 -19.21 1.69 -7.33
CA SER A 231 -20.23 2.69 -7.70
C SER A 231 -21.62 2.07 -7.83
N GLU A 232 -21.71 0.84 -8.34
CA GLU A 232 -22.95 0.08 -8.45
C GLU A 232 -23.49 -0.30 -7.07
N ASN A 233 -22.64 -0.80 -6.17
CA ASN A 233 -23.01 -1.14 -4.79
C ASN A 233 -23.44 0.09 -3.98
N LYS A 234 -22.85 1.26 -4.24
CA LYS A 234 -23.30 2.53 -3.67
C LYS A 234 -24.63 3.03 -4.24
N GLY A 235 -25.12 2.46 -5.34
CA GLY A 235 -26.30 2.94 -6.06
C GLY A 235 -26.09 4.25 -6.82
N THR A 236 -24.83 4.65 -7.06
CA THR A 236 -24.47 5.89 -7.78
C THR A 236 -24.12 5.65 -9.25
N ALA A 237 -24.14 4.39 -9.69
CA ALA A 237 -23.81 4.00 -11.06
C ALA A 237 -24.83 4.50 -12.09
N LEU A 238 -26.13 4.46 -11.76
CA LEU A 238 -27.22 4.86 -12.67
C LEU A 238 -27.51 6.37 -12.66
N LEU A 239 -26.87 7.14 -11.78
CA LEU A 239 -27.06 8.58 -11.68
C LEU A 239 -26.27 9.32 -12.76
N THR A 240 -26.88 10.35 -13.35
CA THR A 240 -26.16 11.27 -14.24
C THR A 240 -25.08 12.04 -13.46
N VAL A 241 -24.11 12.61 -14.18
CA VAL A 241 -23.03 13.40 -13.57
C VAL A 241 -23.60 14.55 -12.73
N ASP A 242 -24.65 15.22 -13.20
CA ASP A 242 -25.28 16.33 -12.47
C ASP A 242 -26.09 15.87 -11.26
N GLN A 243 -26.76 14.72 -11.34
CA GLN A 243 -27.42 14.12 -10.17
C GLN A 243 -26.40 13.73 -9.09
N ARG A 244 -25.23 13.19 -9.48
CA ARG A 244 -24.15 12.87 -8.54
C ARG A 244 -23.61 14.14 -7.89
N ARG A 245 -23.34 15.19 -8.67
CA ARG A 245 -22.94 16.52 -8.16
C ARG A 245 -23.97 17.09 -7.21
N TRP A 246 -25.26 16.95 -7.51
CA TRP A 246 -26.36 17.37 -6.64
C TRP A 246 -26.38 16.60 -5.31
N CYS A 247 -26.23 15.27 -5.35
CA CYS A 247 -26.13 14.46 -4.13
C CYS A 247 -24.91 14.86 -3.28
N ASP A 248 -23.77 15.14 -3.91
CA ASP A 248 -22.56 15.60 -3.22
C ASP A 248 -22.76 17.00 -2.62
N LEU A 249 -23.42 17.91 -3.34
CA LEU A 249 -23.82 19.23 -2.83
C LEU A 249 -24.74 19.09 -1.62
N LYS A 250 -25.77 18.24 -1.68
CA LYS A 250 -26.70 17.98 -0.57
C LYS A 250 -25.96 17.47 0.67
N LYS A 251 -24.97 16.57 0.50
CA LYS A 251 -24.13 16.09 1.60
C LYS A 251 -23.27 17.21 2.18
N ARG A 252 -22.66 18.04 1.34
CA ARG A 252 -21.85 19.20 1.77
C ARG A 252 -22.70 20.21 2.54
N LEU A 253 -23.89 20.53 2.05
CA LEU A 253 -24.85 21.42 2.72
C LEU A 253 -25.33 20.87 4.06
N LYS A 254 -25.47 19.54 4.19
CA LYS A 254 -25.81 18.90 5.47
C LYS A 254 -24.72 19.07 6.53
N ILE A 255 -23.46 19.14 6.11
CA ILE A 255 -22.29 19.32 6.99
C ILE A 255 -22.03 20.82 7.21
N ALA A 256 -22.38 21.67 6.25
CA ALA A 256 -22.22 23.11 6.35
C ALA A 256 -22.96 23.63 7.59
N GLN A 257 -22.20 24.25 8.49
CA GLN A 257 -22.71 24.95 9.64
C GLN A 257 -22.76 26.45 9.33
N PRO A 258 -23.66 27.21 9.97
CA PRO A 258 -23.64 28.66 9.87
C PRO A 258 -22.27 29.20 10.29
N LEU A 259 -21.88 30.33 9.69
CA LEU A 259 -20.60 30.94 10.01
C LEU A 259 -20.60 31.43 11.46
N HIS A 260 -19.72 30.86 12.30
CA HIS A 260 -19.54 31.26 13.69
C HIS A 260 -18.65 32.50 13.82
N LEU A 261 -19.01 33.59 13.15
CA LEU A 261 -18.31 34.87 13.27
C LEU A 261 -19.21 35.87 14.02
N PRO A 262 -18.76 36.40 15.17
CA PRO A 262 -19.56 37.38 15.90
C PRO A 262 -19.70 38.67 15.07
N PRO A 263 -20.81 39.42 15.22
CA PRO A 263 -21.01 40.66 14.51
C PRO A 263 -19.97 41.72 14.90
N ARG A 264 -19.79 42.70 14.02
CA ARG A 264 -18.94 43.86 14.29
C ARG A 264 -19.44 44.59 15.55
N PRO A 265 -18.56 44.98 16.48
CA PRO A 265 -18.96 45.73 17.67
C PRO A 265 -19.25 47.20 17.35
N ASP A 266 -20.40 47.71 17.80
CA ASP A 266 -20.81 49.10 17.57
C ASP A 266 -20.42 50.06 18.71
N SER A 267 -20.24 49.56 19.93
CA SER A 267 -20.02 50.39 21.13
C SER A 267 -18.59 50.90 21.28
N HIS A 268 -17.59 50.08 20.96
CA HIS A 268 -16.17 50.42 21.16
C HIS A 268 -15.44 50.58 19.83
N LYS A 269 -15.13 51.84 19.47
CA LYS A 269 -14.40 52.19 18.23
C LYS A 269 -13.06 51.46 18.10
N PHE A 270 -12.34 51.25 19.20
CA PHE A 270 -11.07 50.51 19.23
C PHE A 270 -11.24 49.03 18.83
N ARG A 271 -12.26 48.36 19.38
CA ARG A 271 -12.55 46.96 19.05
C ARG A 271 -13.05 46.82 17.61
N ALA A 272 -13.85 47.78 17.13
CA ALA A 272 -14.31 47.83 15.75
C ALA A 272 -13.14 47.98 14.76
N PHE A 273 -12.15 48.81 15.09
CA PHE A 273 -10.93 48.98 14.28
C PHE A 273 -10.08 47.70 14.22
N ILE A 274 -9.85 47.02 15.36
CA ILE A 274 -9.11 45.75 15.37
C ILE A 274 -9.90 44.66 14.63
N TYR A 275 -11.23 44.64 14.73
CA TYR A 275 -12.08 43.73 13.98
C TYR A 275 -11.92 43.92 12.47
N ASP A 276 -11.92 45.16 11.98
CA ASP A 276 -11.74 45.48 10.57
C ASP A 276 -10.34 45.06 10.07
N ILE A 277 -9.29 45.24 10.88
CA ILE A 277 -7.93 44.78 10.56
C ILE A 277 -7.86 43.25 10.46
N THR A 278 -8.35 42.54 11.48
CA THR A 278 -8.24 41.07 11.56
C THR A 278 -9.07 40.36 10.49
N GLN A 279 -10.18 40.96 10.04
CA GLN A 279 -11.02 40.41 8.98
C GLN A 279 -10.54 40.75 7.57
N ASN A 280 -9.66 41.73 7.40
CA ASN A 280 -9.13 42.14 6.11
C ASN A 280 -8.39 40.97 5.41
N ILE A 281 -8.63 40.82 4.10
CA ILE A 281 -7.98 39.80 3.27
C ILE A 281 -6.46 39.91 3.26
N TYR A 282 -5.91 41.13 3.32
CA TYR A 282 -4.46 41.35 3.34
C TYR A 282 -3.83 40.85 4.63
N PHE A 283 -4.47 41.08 5.78
CA PHE A 283 -4.02 40.58 7.08
C PHE A 283 -4.00 39.05 7.09
N LYS A 284 -5.08 38.40 6.63
CA LYS A 284 -5.15 36.93 6.51
C LYS A 284 -4.04 36.36 5.61
N ARG A 285 -3.77 36.99 4.46
CA ARG A 285 -2.70 36.57 3.55
C ARG A 285 -1.31 36.78 4.15
N PHE A 286 -1.09 37.87 4.87
CA PHE A 286 0.16 38.14 5.57
C PHE A 286 0.46 37.08 6.63
N ILE A 287 -0.51 36.76 7.49
CA ILE A 287 -0.36 35.70 8.50
C ILE A 287 -0.11 34.34 7.85
N ALA A 288 -0.82 34.01 6.77
CA ALA A 288 -0.57 32.78 6.01
C ALA A 288 0.87 32.73 5.43
N GLY A 289 1.38 33.86 4.93
CA GLY A 289 2.76 33.99 4.49
C GLY A 289 3.77 33.78 5.62
N LEU A 290 3.53 34.34 6.80
CA LEU A 290 4.37 34.13 7.99
C LEU A 290 4.37 32.66 8.43
N VAL A 291 3.24 31.96 8.36
CA VAL A 291 3.15 30.52 8.68
C VAL A 291 4.03 29.70 7.73
N LEU A 292 3.97 29.99 6.42
CA LEU A 292 4.83 29.34 5.43
C LEU A 292 6.31 29.67 5.65
N ALA A 293 6.64 30.92 5.96
CA ALA A 293 8.01 31.35 6.26
C ALA A 293 8.56 30.65 7.51
N ASN A 294 7.81 30.59 8.60
CA ASN A 294 8.21 29.87 9.81
C ASN A 294 8.40 28.35 9.54
N SER A 295 7.52 27.76 8.74
CA SER A 295 7.66 26.35 8.32
C SER A 295 8.91 26.11 7.46
N SER A 296 9.30 27.08 6.63
CA SER A 296 10.51 26.99 5.80
C SER A 296 11.81 27.04 6.59
N LEU A 297 11.81 27.54 7.83
CA LEU A 297 12.99 27.52 8.71
C LEU A 297 13.42 26.08 9.07
N LEU A 298 12.52 25.11 8.93
CA LEU A 298 12.79 23.68 9.15
C LEU A 298 13.35 22.96 7.91
N CYS A 299 13.62 23.67 6.80
CA CYS A 299 14.28 23.09 5.63
C CYS A 299 15.70 22.60 5.91
N VAL A 300 16.36 23.17 6.93
CA VAL A 300 17.68 22.73 7.42
C VAL A 300 17.48 22.00 8.74
N SER A 301 18.26 20.94 8.98
CA SER A 301 18.21 20.23 10.26
C SER A 301 18.74 21.10 11.38
N TRP A 302 17.97 21.27 12.45
CA TRP A 302 18.42 22.00 13.63
C TRP A 302 19.18 21.03 14.53
N LYS A 303 20.48 21.28 14.68
CA LYS A 303 21.36 20.52 15.58
C LYS A 303 22.06 21.48 16.54
N SER A 304 22.24 21.05 17.78
CA SER A 304 22.87 21.86 18.82
C SER A 304 24.32 22.25 18.50
N ASP A 305 25.01 21.43 17.70
CA ASP A 305 26.42 21.61 17.33
C ASP A 305 26.63 22.49 16.09
N GLU A 306 25.55 22.92 15.43
CA GLU A 306 25.62 23.67 14.17
C GLU A 306 25.24 25.16 14.37
N ASP A 307 26.13 26.06 13.92
CA ASP A 307 26.02 27.51 14.13
C ASP A 307 24.76 28.15 13.53
N HIS A 308 24.19 27.58 12.46
CA HIS A 308 22.96 28.09 11.83
C HIS A 308 21.71 27.85 12.67
N THR A 309 21.73 26.92 13.63
CA THR A 309 20.55 26.60 14.44
C THR A 309 20.12 27.76 15.33
N ILE A 310 21.06 28.50 15.90
CA ILE A 310 20.79 29.64 16.79
C ILE A 310 20.03 30.78 16.07
N PRO A 311 20.48 31.30 14.90
CA PRO A 311 19.75 32.35 14.19
C PRO A 311 18.39 31.84 13.64
N LEU A 312 18.30 30.58 13.19
CA LEU A 312 17.04 29.97 12.75
C LEU A 312 16.02 29.87 13.91
N ALA A 313 16.46 29.42 15.08
CA ALA A 313 15.63 29.34 16.29
C ALA A 313 15.19 30.74 16.77
N THR A 314 16.09 31.71 16.73
CA THR A 314 15.78 33.11 17.06
C THR A 314 14.73 33.69 16.11
N CYS A 315 14.87 33.45 14.80
CA CYS A 315 13.88 33.85 13.80
C CYS A 315 12.51 33.19 14.03
N SER A 316 12.48 31.90 14.40
CA SER A 316 11.23 31.21 14.72
C SER A 316 10.58 31.73 16.02
N ALA A 317 11.38 32.09 17.02
CA ALA A 317 10.88 32.76 18.22
C ALA A 317 10.25 34.14 17.89
N ALA A 318 10.86 34.89 16.97
CA ALA A 318 10.28 36.14 16.47
C ALA A 318 8.94 35.92 15.73
N PHE A 319 8.84 34.90 14.89
CA PHE A 319 7.55 34.53 14.26
C PHE A 319 6.50 34.12 15.29
N THR A 320 6.89 33.39 16.33
CA THR A 320 5.99 33.01 17.44
C THR A 320 5.42 34.24 18.13
N LEU A 321 6.23 35.27 18.36
CA LEU A 321 5.78 36.53 18.92
C LEU A 321 4.80 37.27 17.99
N LEU A 322 5.01 37.23 16.67
CA LEU A 322 4.04 37.78 15.72
C LEU A 322 2.71 37.00 15.74
N PHE A 323 2.75 35.68 15.92
CA PHE A 323 1.54 34.88 16.08
C PHE A 323 0.82 35.15 17.41
N THR A 324 1.54 35.37 18.51
CA THR A 324 0.89 35.74 19.77
C THR A 324 0.17 37.08 19.66
N ILE A 325 0.77 38.08 18.99
CA ILE A 325 0.10 39.36 18.69
C ILE A 325 -1.19 39.13 17.90
N GLU A 326 -1.14 38.28 16.87
CA GLU A 326 -2.32 37.95 16.05
C GLU A 326 -3.45 37.31 16.88
N VAL A 327 -3.10 36.36 17.75
CA VAL A 327 -4.07 35.67 18.62
C VAL A 327 -4.70 36.66 19.59
N ILE A 328 -3.91 37.56 20.19
CA ILE A 328 -4.40 38.61 21.10
C ILE A 328 -5.33 39.56 20.36
N MET A 329 -4.97 40.02 19.16
CA MET A 329 -5.82 40.88 18.33
C MET A 329 -7.17 40.22 18.03
N LYS A 330 -7.17 38.93 17.68
CA LYS A 330 -8.41 38.16 17.44
C LYS A 330 -9.24 37.95 18.71
N ALA A 331 -8.61 37.68 19.85
CA ALA A 331 -9.30 37.55 21.13
C ALA A 331 -10.01 38.85 21.55
N ILE A 332 -9.38 40.00 21.31
CA ILE A 332 -9.96 41.33 21.55
C ILE A 332 -11.09 41.62 20.55
N ALA A 333 -10.89 41.33 19.25
CA ALA A 333 -11.89 41.57 18.21
C ALA A 333 -13.18 40.76 18.42
N PHE A 334 -13.06 39.45 18.66
CA PHE A 334 -14.19 38.52 18.70
C PHE A 334 -14.73 38.26 20.11
N THR A 335 -14.08 38.78 21.17
CA THR A 335 -14.30 38.38 22.58
C THR A 335 -13.83 36.94 22.83
N PRO A 336 -13.32 36.57 24.02
CA PRO A 336 -12.86 35.20 24.28
C PRO A 336 -13.89 34.11 23.96
N ARG A 337 -15.19 34.40 24.19
CA ARG A 337 -16.28 33.49 23.83
C ARG A 337 -16.44 33.32 22.31
N GLY A 338 -16.36 34.40 21.53
CA GLY A 338 -16.49 34.34 20.08
C GLY A 338 -15.24 33.75 19.40
N TYR A 339 -14.06 34.01 19.96
CA TYR A 339 -12.81 33.39 19.50
C TYR A 339 -12.85 31.86 19.63
N TRP A 340 -13.37 31.33 20.75
CA TRP A 340 -13.45 29.89 21.02
C TRP A 340 -14.56 29.17 20.23
N GLN A 341 -15.44 29.88 19.53
CA GLN A 341 -16.50 29.28 18.70
C GLN A 341 -15.99 28.73 17.37
N SER A 342 -14.82 29.17 16.90
CA SER A 342 -14.14 28.61 15.74
C SER A 342 -13.30 27.41 16.20
N ARG A 343 -13.69 26.21 15.76
CA ARG A 343 -12.90 24.97 15.90
C ARG A 343 -12.00 24.80 14.69
#